data_AF-A0A7W0J8X6-F1
#
_entry.id   AF-A0A7W0J8X6-F1
#
_cell.length_a   1.000
_cell.length_b   1.000
_cell.length_c   1.000
_cell.angle_alpha   90.00
_cell.angle_beta   90.00
_cell.angle_gamma   90.00
#
_symmetry.space_group_name_H-M   'P 1'
#
loop_
_entity.id
_entity.type
_entity.pdbx_description
1 polymer ?
#
loop_
_entity_poly.entity_id
_entity_poly.type
_entity_poly.pdbx_seq_one_letter_code
_entity_poly.pdbx_strand_id
1 'polypeptide(L)' 'MIDLPFSFTIPLPAVIPSRIDNHIIRTLSALKGQFLDEAAFNKMLLEEDKLIYEVYEIKRPEVEGELLMGISIVHPGKVG' A
#
# COMPACT_ATOMS: atom_id res chain seq x y z
N MET A 1 -7.54 21.42 16.04
CA MET A 1 -7.89 19.99 15.97
C MET A 1 -6.93 19.30 16.93
N ILE A 2 -7.40 18.73 18.03
CA ILE A 2 -6.51 18.17 19.05
C ILE A 2 -6.18 16.75 18.63
N ASP A 3 -4.89 16.44 18.44
CA ASP A 3 -4.38 15.08 18.33
C ASP A 3 -4.57 14.37 19.67
N LEU A 4 -5.80 13.91 19.90
CA LEU A 4 -6.18 13.15 21.08
C LEU A 4 -5.71 11.70 20.95
N PRO A 5 -5.40 11.03 22.07
CA PRO A 5 -5.18 9.60 22.07
C PRO A 5 -6.35 8.86 21.41
N PHE A 6 -6.03 7.93 20.52
CA PHE A 6 -7.02 7.09 19.84
C PHE A 6 -6.50 5.66 19.73
N SER A 7 -7.44 4.74 19.50
CA SER A 7 -7.15 3.35 19.17
C SER A 7 -7.90 2.96 17.89
N PHE A 8 -7.41 1.91 17.24
CA PHE A 8 -8.06 1.25 16.13
C PHE A 8 -7.70 -0.24 16.20
N THR A 9 -8.46 -1.09 15.50
CA THR A 9 -8.18 -2.52 15.47
C THR A 9 -7.56 -2.92 14.16
N ILE A 10 -6.74 -3.97 14.21
CA ILE A 10 -6.18 -4.65 13.04
C ILE A 10 -6.76 -6.07 13.06
N PRO A 11 -7.91 -6.30 12.42
CA PRO A 11 -8.59 -7.59 12.45
C PRO A 11 -7.80 -8.62 11.64
N LEU A 12 -7.52 -9.78 12.24
CA LEU A 12 -6.95 -10.93 11.52
C LEU A 12 -8.07 -11.76 10.87
N PRO A 13 -7.84 -12.38 9.71
CA PRO A 13 -6.59 -12.39 8.95
C PRO A 13 -6.44 -11.21 7.96
N ALA A 14 -7.49 -10.40 7.78
CA ALA A 14 -7.54 -9.39 6.72
C ALA A 14 -6.51 -8.25 6.88
N VAL A 15 -6.10 -7.96 8.12
CA VAL A 15 -5.16 -6.90 8.50
C VAL A 15 -5.49 -5.50 7.96
N ILE A 16 -6.77 -5.23 7.65
CA ILE A 16 -7.24 -3.92 7.23
C ILE A 16 -7.61 -3.09 8.47
N PRO A 17 -6.92 -1.96 8.78
CA PRO A 17 -7.23 -1.16 9.96
C PRO A 17 -8.69 -0.71 10.01
N SER A 18 -9.31 -0.73 11.20
CA SER A 18 -10.68 -0.22 11.39
C SER A 18 -10.79 1.31 11.21
N ARG A 19 -9.63 2.00 11.15
CA ARG A 19 -9.51 3.43 10.88
C ARG A 19 -8.44 3.62 9.82
N ILE A 20 -8.79 4.32 8.75
CA ILE A 20 -7.93 4.58 7.61
C ILE A 20 -8.12 6.06 7.24
N ASP A 21 -7.03 6.81 7.16
CA ASP A 21 -7.06 8.21 6.72
C ASP A 21 -6.65 8.32 5.23
N ASN A 22 -5.91 7.35 4.70
CA ASN A 22 -5.58 7.23 3.28
C ASN A 22 -5.41 5.77 2.84
N HIS A 23 -5.80 5.44 1.62
CA HIS A 23 -5.61 4.12 1.01
C HIS A 23 -4.90 4.28 -0.33
N ILE A 24 -3.63 3.88 -0.38
CA ILE A 24 -2.80 3.95 -1.58
C ILE A 24 -2.85 2.61 -2.29
N ILE A 25 -3.24 2.61 -3.56
CA ILE A 25 -3.28 1.42 -4.41
C ILE A 25 -2.14 1.51 -5.43
N ARG A 26 -1.39 0.43 -5.59
CA ARG A 26 -0.26 0.35 -6.52
C ARG A 26 -0.41 -0.85 -7.44
N THR A 27 -0.82 -0.55 -8.67
CA THR A 27 -0.97 -1.54 -9.74
C THR A 27 0.36 -1.74 -10.49
N LEU A 28 0.41 -2.73 -11.37
CA LEU A 28 1.58 -3.08 -12.16
C LEU A 28 2.05 -1.88 -13.01
N SER A 29 1.14 -1.17 -13.65
CA SER A 29 1.41 0.02 -14.47
C SER A 29 2.05 1.16 -13.67
N ALA A 30 1.71 1.30 -12.39
CA ALA A 30 2.30 2.28 -11.49
C ALA A 30 3.79 2.01 -11.19
N LEU A 31 4.27 0.80 -11.49
CA LEU A 31 5.64 0.35 -11.27
C LEU A 31 6.44 0.23 -12.58
N LYS A 32 6.04 0.95 -13.64
CA LYS A 32 6.78 0.98 -14.90
C LYS A 32 8.24 1.36 -14.67
N GLY A 33 9.16 0.54 -15.19
CA GLY A 33 10.61 0.74 -15.06
C GLY A 33 11.21 0.30 -13.73
N GLN A 34 10.45 -0.39 -12.87
CA GLN A 34 10.92 -0.90 -11.57
C GLN A 34 11.32 -2.38 -11.59
N PHE A 35 11.16 -3.06 -12.73
CA PHE A 35 11.49 -4.48 -12.90
C PHE A 35 12.58 -4.67 -13.96
N LEU A 36 13.49 -5.60 -13.72
CA LEU A 36 14.60 -5.90 -14.63
C LEU A 36 14.12 -6.55 -15.94
N ASP A 37 13.19 -7.50 -15.86
CA ASP A 37 12.61 -8.15 -17.04
C ASP A 37 11.46 -7.32 -17.61
N GLU A 38 11.82 -6.34 -18.43
CA GLU A 38 10.84 -5.47 -19.11
C GLU A 38 9.91 -6.24 -20.06
N ALA A 39 10.36 -7.35 -20.64
CA ALA A 39 9.55 -8.14 -21.54
C ALA A 39 8.43 -8.87 -20.77
N ALA A 40 8.78 -9.50 -19.64
CA ALA A 40 7.80 -10.11 -18.75
C ALA A 40 6.83 -9.06 -18.18
N PHE A 41 7.34 -7.90 -17.75
CA PHE A 41 6.52 -6.78 -17.27
C PHE A 41 5.48 -6.35 -18.31
N ASN A 42 5.93 -6.05 -19.54
CA ASN A 42 5.04 -5.58 -20.59
C ASN A 42 4.02 -6.65 -21.00
N LYS A 43 4.42 -7.93 -21.05
CA LYS A 43 3.50 -9.04 -21.31
C LYS A 43 2.41 -9.12 -20.23
N MET A 44 2.80 -9.09 -18.95
CA MET A 44 1.85 -9.14 -17.84
C MET A 44 0.91 -7.93 -17.85
N LEU A 45 1.41 -6.74 -18.16
CA LEU A 45 0.61 -5.52 -18.24
C LEU A 45 -0.41 -5.54 -19.39
N LEU A 46 -0.09 -6.20 -20.51
CA LEU A 46 -1.04 -6.42 -21.60
C LEU A 46 -2.14 -7.42 -21.23
N GLU A 47 -1.84 -8.39 -20.35
CA GLU A 47 -2.81 -9.34 -19.84
C GLU A 47 -3.74 -8.68 -18.81
N GLU A 48 -3.18 -8.00 -17.80
CA GLU A 48 -3.93 -7.34 -16.73
C GLU A 48 -3.06 -6.33 -15.95
N ASP A 49 -3.60 -5.14 -15.65
CA ASP A 49 -2.96 -4.19 -14.74
C ASP A 49 -3.18 -4.58 -13.26
N LYS A 50 -2.50 -5.66 -12.83
CA LYS A 50 -2.69 -6.29 -11.53
C LYS A 50 -2.39 -5.37 -10.36
N LEU A 51 -3.17 -5.49 -9.28
CA LEU A 51 -2.84 -4.91 -7.98
C LEU A 51 -1.59 -5.61 -7.40
N ILE A 52 -0.54 -4.84 -7.13
CA ILE A 52 0.72 -5.36 -6.57
C ILE A 52 0.74 -5.21 -5.07
N TYR A 53 0.46 -4.01 -4.59
CA TYR A 53 0.34 -3.75 -3.16
C TYR A 53 -0.58 -2.57 -2.89
N GLU A 54 -1.01 -2.50 -1.64
CA GLU A 54 -1.82 -1.43 -1.12
C GLU A 54 -1.33 -1.00 0.25
N VAL A 55 -1.51 0.28 0.59
CA VAL A 55 -1.09 0.86 1.86
C VAL A 55 -2.27 1.55 2.52
N TYR A 56 -2.58 1.15 3.75
CA TYR A 56 -3.57 1.78 4.61
C TYR A 56 -2.85 2.66 5.62
N GLU A 57 -2.96 3.97 5.47
CA GLU A 57 -2.24 4.93 6.30
C GLU A 57 -3.17 5.58 7.33
N ILE A 58 -2.59 5.86 8.50
CA ILE A 58 -3.20 6.66 9.56
C ILE A 58 -2.34 7.91 9.69
N LYS A 59 -2.86 9.04 9.21
CA LYS A 59 -2.12 10.30 9.11
C LYS A 59 -1.87 10.87 10.50
N ARG A 60 -0.67 11.42 10.68
CA ARG A 60 -0.30 12.30 11.79
C ARG A 60 0.17 13.64 11.22
N PRO A 61 0.15 14.72 12.00
CA PRO A 61 0.79 15.97 11.58
C PRO A 61 2.26 15.74 11.20
N GLU A 62 2.72 16.38 10.13
CA GLU A 62 4.12 16.31 9.68
C GLU A 62 5.00 17.27 10.51
N VAL A 63 5.08 17.02 11.81
CA VAL A 63 5.89 17.80 12.77
C VAL A 63 6.81 16.87 13.56
N GLU A 64 7.87 17.42 14.14
CA GLU A 64 8.82 16.65 14.96
C GLU A 64 8.12 15.95 16.13
N GLY A 65 8.47 14.68 16.36
CA GLY A 65 7.93 13.87 17.45
C GLY A 65 6.69 13.06 17.09
N GLU A 66 6.02 13.36 15.98
CA GLU A 66 4.89 12.55 15.50
C GLU A 66 5.36 11.28 14.78
N LEU A 67 4.57 10.20 14.90
CA LEU A 67 4.87 8.90 14.30
C LEU A 67 3.73 8.46 13.36
N LEU A 68 3.99 8.55 12.07
CA LEU A 68 3.10 8.00 11.05
C LEU A 68 3.14 6.47 11.07
N MET A 69 1.98 5.84 10.91
CA MET A 69 1.86 4.39 10.83
C MET A 69 0.93 3.98 9.70
N GLY A 70 1.10 2.74 9.23
CA GLY A 70 0.23 2.14 8.24
C GLY A 70 0.50 0.65 8.05
N ILE A 71 -0.39 0.00 7.30
CA ILE A 71 -0.27 -1.41 6.94
C ILE A 71 -0.10 -1.50 5.43
N SER A 72 0.93 -2.20 4.99
CA SER A 72 1.10 -2.58 3.59
C SER A 72 0.69 -4.03 3.39
N ILE A 73 -0.22 -4.27 2.45
CA ILE A 73 -0.58 -5.62 2.00
C ILE A 73 0.09 -5.81 0.64
N VAL A 74 1.05 -6.73 0.59
CA VAL A 74 1.77 -7.08 -0.63
C VAL A 74 1.21 -8.38 -1.18
N HIS A 75 0.67 -8.32 -2.40
CA HIS A 75 0.08 -9.48 -3.04
C HIS A 75 1.17 -10.36 -3.66
N PRO A 76 1.03 -11.70 -3.60
CA PRO A 76 2.04 -12.60 -4.14
C PRO A 76 2.13 -12.50 -5.67
N GLY A 77 3.35 -12.48 -6.19
CA GLY A 77 3.61 -12.42 -7.63
C GLY A 77 5.10 -12.35 -7.96
N LYS A 78 5.43 -12.48 -9.26
CA LYS A 78 6.78 -12.34 -9.81
C LYS A 78 6.70 -11.73 -11.20
N VAL A 79 7.67 -10.88 -11.53
CA VAL A 79 7.92 -10.36 -12.88
C VAL A 79 9.31 -10.83 -13.29
N GLY A 80 9.42 -11.57 -14.40
CA GLY A 80 10.63 -12.37 -14.71
C GLY A 80 10.65 -13.65 -13.90
#